data_AF-A0A3B8M0S9-F1
#
_entry.id   AF-A0A3B8M0S9-F1
#
_cell.length_a   1.000
_cell.length_b   1.000
_cell.length_c   1.000
_cell.angle_alpha   90.00
_cell.angle_beta   90.00
_cell.angle_gamma   90.00
#
_symmetry.space_group_name_H-M   'P 1'
#
loop_
_entity.id
_entity.type
_entity.pdbx_description
1 polymer ?
#
loop_
_entity_poly.entity_id
_entity_poly.type
_entity_poly.pdbx_seq_one_letter_code
_entity_poly.pdbx_strand_id
1 'polypeptide(L)'
;MADPAPELNQTAVDALRVPRRGLRGSVREFFLAEEVPYGLALCRMVLPPILLYVVLRRWPHAREFFSTDGASAPLANNYGYFNMLPVPSGTVAVILMTLLVVLLVTTMIGWRTRISVIGCLVIYTHLNMLDCLSTFTKYSVIASHVLLLLSFSHCGAVWSVDAWLARRGATPPAPPRFPAWPRRLMQLLIGLIYLGAAITKIHTPTFFSGDQLRFWLMTDVNNSNPMGEQLTLYPVVVVTMAYISVVWEILFVFLSWRGHGRWIMLLLGVGFHLGTRQTLGLFIFPLVSMVTYLAFINAEDVARWRDRLARFRRRSDPEIAPLAPIWHQRLALAFPATLLVTAVLGVELEHQLDPYGLRRPQGPHELVEIDPDRVEAMLESNAVIRPEDLVHSLEMGEMLIGGYVVGHKRTFRQGEKLFAQCTLNPPHPDLMIECNLHDSDNRLLDRVHQVVPREAFRANFLYVLHDALAPGEYALVVRCGGQEVVRRRIVLQPAEDAIPPAPVAN
;
A
#
# COMPACT_ATOMS: atom_id res chain seq x y z
N MET A 1 -56.47 -1.40 -55.88
CA MET A 1 -55.12 -2.00 -55.80
C MET A 1 -54.50 -1.52 -54.50
N ALA A 2 -54.39 -2.40 -53.52
CA ALA A 2 -53.69 -2.12 -52.27
C ALA A 2 -52.18 -2.29 -52.51
N ASP A 3 -51.41 -1.28 -52.15
CA ASP A 3 -49.95 -1.27 -52.25
C ASP A 3 -49.36 -2.17 -51.14
N PRO A 4 -48.45 -3.11 -51.44
CA PRO A 4 -47.90 -4.00 -50.42
C PRO A 4 -46.90 -3.24 -49.53
N ALA A 5 -46.98 -3.48 -48.22
CA ALA A 5 -46.04 -2.94 -47.24
C ALA A 5 -44.59 -3.41 -47.55
N PRO A 6 -43.57 -2.57 -47.31
CA PRO A 6 -42.19 -2.92 -47.61
C PRO A 6 -41.71 -4.06 -46.68
N GLU A 7 -41.24 -5.15 -47.27
CA GLU A 7 -40.55 -6.23 -46.56
C GLU A 7 -39.30 -5.68 -45.87
N LEU A 8 -39.29 -5.76 -44.54
CA LEU A 8 -38.11 -5.49 -43.71
C LEU A 8 -37.01 -6.50 -44.07
N ASN A 9 -35.93 -5.98 -44.67
CA ASN A 9 -34.74 -6.72 -45.10
C ASN A 9 -34.12 -7.50 -43.92
N GLN A 10 -34.52 -8.75 -43.75
CA GLN A 10 -34.13 -9.64 -42.65
C GLN A 10 -32.61 -9.83 -42.57
N THR A 11 -31.91 -9.71 -43.69
CA THR A 11 -30.46 -9.72 -43.81
C THR A 11 -29.76 -8.57 -43.08
N ALA A 12 -30.40 -7.41 -42.96
CA ALA A 12 -29.87 -6.28 -42.18
C ALA A 12 -30.05 -6.49 -40.66
N VAL A 13 -31.11 -7.22 -40.26
CA VAL A 13 -31.37 -7.59 -38.87
C VAL A 13 -30.38 -8.66 -38.40
N ASP A 14 -30.03 -9.62 -39.27
CA ASP A 14 -29.04 -10.66 -38.95
C ASP A 14 -27.59 -10.12 -38.93
N ALA A 15 -27.26 -9.09 -39.71
CA ALA A 15 -25.96 -8.41 -39.63
C ALA A 15 -25.73 -7.65 -38.31
N LEU A 16 -26.81 -7.29 -37.60
CA LEU A 16 -26.77 -6.65 -36.28
C LEU A 16 -26.77 -7.64 -35.11
N ARG A 17 -26.95 -8.94 -35.36
CA ARG A 17 -26.85 -9.98 -34.33
C ARG A 17 -25.37 -10.24 -34.05
N VAL A 18 -24.82 -9.51 -33.08
CA VAL A 18 -23.57 -9.93 -32.41
C VAL A 18 -23.83 -11.33 -31.86
N PRO A 19 -23.16 -12.39 -32.36
CA PRO A 19 -23.41 -13.74 -31.87
C PRO A 19 -23.11 -13.76 -30.37
N ARG A 20 -24.10 -14.16 -29.56
CA ARG A 20 -23.92 -14.36 -28.12
C ARG A 20 -22.85 -15.42 -27.93
N ARG A 21 -21.62 -14.98 -27.71
CA ARG A 21 -20.48 -15.86 -27.48
C ARG A 21 -20.71 -16.61 -26.17
N GLY A 22 -20.60 -17.94 -26.21
CA GLY A 22 -20.62 -18.74 -24.99
C GLY A 22 -19.46 -18.36 -24.07
N LEU A 23 -19.60 -18.62 -22.76
CA LEU A 23 -18.63 -18.24 -21.72
C LEU A 23 -17.17 -18.60 -22.09
N ARG A 24 -16.96 -19.82 -22.61
CA ARG A 24 -15.64 -20.30 -23.05
C ARG A 24 -15.02 -19.42 -24.15
N GLY A 25 -15.83 -18.95 -25.10
CA GLY A 25 -15.38 -18.06 -26.17
C GLY A 25 -14.93 -16.71 -25.63
N SER A 26 -15.71 -16.12 -24.72
CA SER A 26 -15.39 -14.85 -24.07
C SER A 26 -14.14 -14.93 -23.20
N VAL A 27 -13.96 -16.01 -22.43
CA VAL A 27 -12.74 -16.24 -21.64
C VAL A 27 -11.52 -16.39 -22.55
N ARG A 28 -11.65 -17.16 -23.64
CA ARG A 28 -10.56 -17.35 -24.60
C ARG A 28 -10.15 -16.04 -25.24
N GLU A 29 -11.11 -15.22 -25.67
CA GLU A 29 -10.82 -13.90 -26.24
C GLU A 29 -10.19 -12.95 -25.20
N PHE A 30 -10.71 -12.93 -23.97
CA PHE A 30 -10.19 -12.05 -22.92
C PHE A 30 -8.68 -12.28 -22.66
N PHE A 31 -8.25 -13.54 -22.60
CA PHE A 31 -6.85 -13.90 -22.37
C PHE A 31 -6.01 -13.98 -23.65
N LEU A 32 -6.57 -14.43 -24.77
CA LEU A 32 -5.80 -14.75 -25.98
C LEU A 32 -5.96 -13.74 -27.12
N ALA A 33 -6.74 -12.66 -26.93
CA ALA A 33 -6.74 -11.55 -27.86
C ALA A 33 -5.31 -11.04 -28.07
N GLU A 34 -4.92 -10.92 -29.33
CA GLU A 34 -3.58 -10.47 -29.67
C GLU A 34 -3.46 -8.96 -29.51
N GLU A 35 -2.35 -8.52 -28.95
CA GLU A 35 -2.04 -7.10 -28.74
C GLU A 35 -0.54 -6.85 -28.84
N VAL A 36 -0.17 -5.59 -29.05
CA VAL A 36 1.22 -5.16 -28.92
C VAL A 36 1.51 -4.99 -27.42
N PRO A 37 2.60 -5.56 -26.87
CA PRO A 37 2.82 -5.67 -25.42
C PRO A 37 3.34 -4.37 -24.78
N TYR A 38 2.75 -3.22 -25.13
CA TYR A 38 3.21 -1.91 -24.65
C TYR A 38 3.13 -1.77 -23.13
N GLY A 39 2.01 -2.18 -22.51
CA GLY A 39 1.87 -2.11 -21.05
C GLY A 39 2.93 -2.94 -20.32
N LEU A 40 3.22 -4.15 -20.82
CA LEU A 40 4.27 -5.01 -20.26
C LEU A 40 5.68 -4.47 -20.50
N ALA A 41 5.93 -3.84 -21.64
CA ALA A 41 7.19 -3.15 -21.91
C ALA A 41 7.40 -1.97 -20.95
N LEU A 42 6.35 -1.20 -20.65
CA LEU A 42 6.41 -0.13 -19.64
C LEU A 42 6.67 -0.70 -18.24
N CYS A 43 5.99 -1.78 -17.84
CA CYS A 43 6.29 -2.46 -16.57
C CYS A 43 7.77 -2.88 -16.49
N ARG A 44 8.31 -3.48 -17.57
CA ARG A 44 9.71 -3.88 -17.67
C ARG A 44 10.68 -2.70 -17.57
N MET A 45 10.31 -1.51 -18.07
CA MET A 45 11.16 -0.32 -18.00
C MET A 45 11.14 0.35 -16.63
N VAL A 46 9.97 0.37 -15.96
CA VAL A 46 9.78 1.15 -14.73
C VAL A 46 10.05 0.33 -13.47
N LEU A 47 9.78 -0.98 -13.45
CA LEU A 47 10.06 -1.81 -12.27
C LEU A 47 11.54 -1.81 -11.86
N PRO A 48 12.50 -2.11 -12.77
CA PRO A 48 13.89 -2.29 -12.35
C PRO A 48 14.56 -1.07 -11.72
N PRO A 49 14.36 0.20 -12.17
CA PRO A 49 14.97 1.34 -11.47
C PRO A 49 14.45 1.51 -10.04
N ILE A 50 13.18 1.16 -9.76
CA ILE A 50 12.64 1.17 -8.38
C ILE A 50 13.33 0.11 -7.54
N LEU A 51 13.53 -1.10 -8.08
CA LEU A 51 14.23 -2.17 -7.37
C LEU A 51 15.73 -1.89 -7.23
N LEU A 52 16.37 -1.25 -8.21
CA LEU A 52 17.77 -0.84 -8.15
C LEU A 52 18.02 0.11 -6.99
N TYR A 53 17.11 1.06 -6.73
CA TYR A 53 17.22 1.94 -5.57
C TYR A 53 17.34 1.15 -4.25
N VAL A 54 16.58 0.06 -4.11
CA VAL A 54 16.64 -0.81 -2.92
C VAL A 54 17.90 -1.66 -2.93
N VAL A 55 18.18 -2.34 -4.04
CA VAL A 55 19.30 -3.28 -4.17
C VAL A 55 20.64 -2.57 -3.97
N LEU A 56 20.83 -1.39 -4.58
CA LEU A 56 22.08 -0.63 -4.45
C LEU A 56 22.37 -0.18 -3.01
N ARG A 57 21.33 0.17 -2.23
CA ARG A 57 21.49 0.52 -0.81
C ARG A 57 21.83 -0.68 0.07
N ARG A 58 21.36 -1.87 -0.30
CA ARG A 58 21.60 -3.12 0.45
C ARG A 58 22.87 -3.84 0.00
N TRP A 59 23.38 -3.53 -1.18
CA TRP A 59 24.54 -4.21 -1.77
C TRP A 59 25.79 -4.21 -0.87
N PRO A 60 26.19 -3.10 -0.20
CA PRO A 60 27.34 -3.11 0.71
C PRO A 60 27.19 -4.08 1.89
N HIS A 61 25.95 -4.42 2.25
CA HIS A 61 25.58 -5.29 3.36
C HIS A 61 25.12 -6.67 2.89
N ALA A 62 25.44 -7.07 1.66
CA ALA A 62 24.96 -8.33 1.08
C ALA A 62 25.34 -9.57 1.93
N ARG A 63 26.55 -9.57 2.52
CA ARG A 63 27.02 -10.64 3.41
C ARG A 63 26.19 -10.74 4.68
N GLU A 64 25.88 -9.61 5.30
CA GLU A 64 25.13 -9.52 6.54
C GLU A 64 23.69 -10.02 6.37
N PHE A 65 23.01 -9.55 5.32
CA PHE A 65 21.59 -9.85 5.12
C PHE A 65 21.32 -11.23 4.52
N PHE A 66 22.19 -11.72 3.64
CA PHE A 66 21.82 -12.83 2.75
C PHE A 66 22.75 -14.03 2.80
N SER A 67 23.64 -14.14 3.78
CA SER A 67 24.65 -15.21 3.79
C SER A 67 24.83 -15.90 5.13
N THR A 68 25.57 -17.03 5.10
CA THR A 68 26.02 -17.76 6.29
C THR A 68 27.01 -16.98 7.15
N ASP A 69 27.62 -15.93 6.60
CA ASP A 69 28.59 -15.09 7.29
C ASP A 69 27.89 -13.99 8.10
N GLY A 70 26.56 -13.88 7.96
CA GLY A 70 25.70 -12.90 8.63
C GLY A 70 24.49 -13.52 9.30
N ALA A 71 23.51 -12.68 9.64
CA ALA A 71 22.29 -13.07 10.34
C ALA A 71 21.10 -13.09 9.38
N SER A 72 21.19 -13.93 8.33
CA SER A 72 20.06 -14.11 7.42
C SER A 72 18.80 -14.57 8.17
N ALA A 73 17.63 -14.12 7.73
CA ALA A 73 16.34 -14.40 8.37
C ALA A 73 15.38 -15.09 7.38
N PRO A 74 15.56 -16.39 7.09
CA PRO A 74 14.73 -17.09 6.12
C PRO A 74 13.24 -17.08 6.49
N LEU A 75 12.39 -16.65 5.55
CA LEU A 75 10.93 -16.61 5.74
C LEU A 75 10.37 -17.99 6.10
N ALA A 76 10.91 -19.04 5.49
CA ALA A 76 10.48 -20.42 5.70
C ALA A 76 10.57 -20.87 7.16
N ASN A 77 11.52 -20.33 7.93
CA ASN A 77 11.69 -20.64 9.36
C ASN A 77 10.45 -20.21 10.18
N ASN A 78 9.78 -19.11 9.82
CA ASN A 78 8.57 -18.64 10.50
C ASN A 78 7.38 -19.62 10.33
N TYR A 79 7.46 -20.51 9.36
CA TYR A 79 6.45 -21.53 9.07
C TYR A 79 6.92 -22.94 9.48
N GLY A 80 8.04 -23.06 10.20
CA GLY A 80 8.60 -24.34 10.64
C GLY A 80 9.36 -25.12 9.56
N TYR A 81 9.57 -24.54 8.37
CA TYR A 81 10.32 -25.17 7.27
C TYR A 81 11.80 -24.76 7.31
N PHE A 82 12.51 -25.25 8.32
CA PHE A 82 13.94 -24.99 8.48
C PHE A 82 14.75 -25.56 7.31
N ASN A 83 15.77 -24.82 6.87
CA ASN A 83 16.66 -25.22 5.77
C ASN A 83 15.95 -25.50 4.42
N MET A 84 14.74 -24.95 4.21
CA MET A 84 13.99 -25.13 2.96
C MET A 84 14.76 -24.62 1.73
N LEU A 85 15.47 -23.50 1.88
CA LEU A 85 16.34 -22.94 0.85
C LEU A 85 17.76 -22.81 1.42
N PRO A 86 18.80 -23.12 0.62
CA PRO A 86 20.17 -22.98 1.08
C PRO A 86 20.50 -21.51 1.30
N VAL A 87 21.15 -21.21 2.42
CA VAL A 87 21.76 -19.90 2.66
C VAL A 87 23.13 -19.88 1.96
N PRO A 88 23.41 -18.94 1.05
CA PRO A 88 24.69 -18.89 0.34
C PRO A 88 25.83 -18.46 1.26
N SER A 89 27.08 -18.75 0.87
CA SER A 89 28.25 -18.15 1.53
C SER A 89 28.33 -16.64 1.25
N GLY A 90 29.10 -15.89 2.05
CA GLY A 90 29.20 -14.44 1.88
C GLY A 90 29.61 -14.00 0.48
N THR A 91 30.60 -14.67 -0.12
CA THR A 91 31.03 -14.39 -1.51
C THR A 91 29.92 -14.66 -2.52
N VAL A 92 29.17 -15.76 -2.35
CA VAL A 92 28.06 -16.09 -3.26
C VAL A 92 26.92 -15.07 -3.11
N ALA A 93 26.61 -14.60 -1.90
CA ALA A 93 25.62 -13.54 -1.68
C ALA A 93 26.00 -12.24 -2.41
N VAL A 94 27.27 -11.83 -2.36
CA VAL A 94 27.78 -10.65 -3.08
C VAL A 94 27.68 -10.84 -4.59
N ILE A 95 28.04 -12.03 -5.11
CA ILE A 95 27.89 -12.35 -6.54
C ILE A 95 26.41 -12.24 -6.94
N LEU A 96 25.50 -12.85 -6.19
CA LEU A 96 24.06 -12.81 -6.48
C LEU A 96 23.52 -11.38 -6.48
N MET A 97 23.85 -10.58 -5.46
CA MET A 97 23.44 -9.17 -5.39
C MET A 97 24.03 -8.34 -6.54
N THR A 98 25.28 -8.58 -6.94
CA THR A 98 25.92 -7.88 -8.06
C THR A 98 25.27 -8.25 -9.39
N LEU A 99 25.06 -9.55 -9.62
CA LEU A 99 24.36 -10.04 -10.81
C LEU A 99 22.95 -9.47 -10.88
N LEU A 100 22.24 -9.38 -9.74
CA LEU A 100 20.92 -8.78 -9.69
C LEU A 100 20.93 -7.31 -10.13
N VAL A 101 21.90 -6.50 -9.69
CA VAL A 101 22.06 -5.11 -10.18
C VAL A 101 22.17 -5.07 -11.70
N VAL A 102 23.06 -5.89 -12.28
CA VAL A 102 23.28 -5.92 -13.73
C VAL A 102 22.03 -6.41 -14.45
N LEU A 103 21.39 -7.47 -13.97
CA LEU A 103 20.19 -8.04 -14.55
C LEU A 103 19.00 -7.07 -14.49
N LEU A 104 18.90 -6.24 -13.45
CA LEU A 104 17.89 -5.18 -13.38
C LEU A 104 18.15 -4.09 -14.43
N VAL A 105 19.41 -3.68 -14.61
CA VAL A 105 19.79 -2.72 -15.66
C VAL A 105 19.51 -3.30 -17.06
N THR A 106 19.91 -4.54 -17.32
CA THR A 106 19.66 -5.19 -18.63
C THR A 106 18.18 -5.46 -18.86
N THR A 107 17.41 -5.72 -17.80
CA THR A 107 15.94 -5.79 -17.86
C THR A 107 15.35 -4.43 -18.24
N MET A 108 15.80 -3.33 -17.62
CA MET A 108 15.32 -1.97 -17.87
C MET A 108 15.53 -1.51 -19.32
N ILE A 109 16.68 -1.80 -19.91
CA ILE A 109 16.96 -1.47 -21.32
C ILE A 109 16.46 -2.56 -22.30
N GLY A 110 16.13 -3.74 -21.79
CA GLY A 110 15.68 -4.89 -22.58
C GLY A 110 16.78 -5.50 -23.44
N TRP A 111 17.94 -5.76 -22.84
CA TRP A 111 19.04 -6.53 -23.45
C TRP A 111 19.04 -7.95 -22.87
N ARG A 112 18.95 -8.96 -23.76
CA ARG A 112 18.70 -10.37 -23.40
C ARG A 112 17.52 -10.50 -22.45
N THR A 113 16.43 -9.80 -22.73
CA THR A 113 15.30 -9.53 -21.82
C THR A 113 14.80 -10.78 -21.12
N ARG A 114 14.61 -11.89 -21.83
CA ARG A 114 14.11 -13.14 -21.23
C ARG A 114 15.08 -13.71 -20.19
N ILE A 115 16.37 -13.76 -20.49
CA ILE A 115 17.40 -14.25 -19.56
C ILE A 115 17.51 -13.27 -18.38
N SER A 116 17.54 -11.96 -18.66
CA SER A 116 17.63 -10.91 -17.65
C SER A 116 16.48 -10.96 -16.65
N VAL A 117 15.23 -11.06 -17.12
CA VAL A 117 14.04 -11.11 -16.25
C VAL A 117 13.97 -12.43 -15.47
N ILE A 118 14.31 -13.58 -16.08
CA ILE A 118 14.37 -14.86 -15.36
C ILE A 118 15.44 -14.82 -14.27
N GLY A 119 16.62 -14.27 -14.58
CA GLY A 119 17.68 -14.08 -13.61
C GLY A 119 17.25 -13.17 -12.45
N CYS A 120 16.61 -12.03 -12.76
CA CYS A 120 15.99 -11.16 -11.75
C CYS A 120 14.98 -11.94 -10.90
N LEU A 121 14.04 -12.66 -11.51
CA LEU A 121 13.03 -13.44 -10.79
C LEU A 121 13.66 -14.41 -9.79
N VAL A 122 14.61 -15.23 -10.25
CA VAL A 122 15.23 -16.27 -9.43
C VAL A 122 16.05 -15.65 -8.30
N ILE A 123 16.96 -14.73 -8.63
CA ILE A 123 17.88 -14.14 -7.64
C ILE A 123 17.11 -13.25 -6.66
N TYR A 124 16.26 -12.34 -7.15
CA TYR A 124 15.50 -11.43 -6.31
C TYR A 124 14.57 -12.19 -5.36
N THR A 125 13.87 -13.21 -5.85
CA THR A 125 12.96 -14.00 -5.02
C THR A 125 13.74 -14.81 -3.99
N HIS A 126 14.85 -15.44 -4.38
CA HIS A 126 15.69 -16.19 -3.45
C HIS A 126 16.20 -15.31 -2.31
N LEU A 127 16.79 -14.15 -2.62
CA LEU A 127 17.32 -13.23 -1.60
C LEU A 127 16.21 -12.68 -0.69
N ASN A 128 15.03 -12.35 -1.22
CA ASN A 128 13.90 -11.91 -0.38
C ASN A 128 13.27 -13.04 0.45
N MET A 129 13.47 -14.31 0.08
CA MET A 129 13.11 -15.45 0.94
C MET A 129 14.10 -15.64 2.10
N LEU A 130 15.30 -15.06 2.02
CA LEU A 130 16.29 -15.03 3.10
C LEU A 130 16.15 -13.81 4.02
N ASP A 131 15.24 -12.88 3.71
CA ASP A 131 14.97 -11.65 4.47
C ASP A 131 13.47 -11.54 4.75
N CYS A 132 13.01 -12.22 5.80
CA CYS A 132 11.60 -12.21 6.19
C CYS A 132 11.10 -10.79 6.54
N LEU A 133 11.98 -9.90 7.02
CA LEU A 133 11.63 -8.52 7.34
C LEU A 133 11.23 -7.74 6.08
N SER A 134 11.92 -7.97 4.96
CA SER A 134 11.54 -7.41 3.66
C SER A 134 10.13 -7.85 3.25
N THR A 135 9.64 -9.02 3.65
CA THR A 135 8.29 -9.47 3.27
C THR A 135 7.17 -8.67 3.94
N PHE A 136 7.39 -8.12 5.15
CA PHE A 136 6.43 -7.25 5.82
C PHE A 136 6.15 -5.95 5.05
N THR A 137 7.12 -5.49 4.27
CA THR A 137 6.98 -4.29 3.43
C THR A 137 6.15 -4.53 2.16
N LYS A 138 5.75 -5.79 1.87
CA LYS A 138 4.89 -6.27 0.77
C LYS A 138 5.45 -6.07 -0.65
N TYR A 139 6.25 -5.04 -0.90
CA TYR A 139 6.74 -4.71 -2.25
C TYR A 139 7.62 -5.80 -2.83
N SER A 140 8.37 -6.53 -2.00
CA SER A 140 9.20 -7.65 -2.41
C SER A 140 8.38 -8.76 -3.05
N VAL A 141 7.31 -9.19 -2.37
CA VAL A 141 6.40 -10.22 -2.88
C VAL A 141 5.71 -9.76 -4.16
N ILE A 142 5.21 -8.53 -4.22
CA ILE A 142 4.57 -7.99 -5.44
C ILE A 142 5.56 -7.96 -6.60
N ALA A 143 6.77 -7.43 -6.39
CA ALA A 143 7.81 -7.36 -7.40
C ALA A 143 8.20 -8.75 -7.94
N SER A 144 8.32 -9.78 -7.08
CA SER A 144 8.56 -11.17 -7.52
C SER A 144 7.47 -11.67 -8.45
N HIS A 145 6.20 -11.41 -8.16
CA HIS A 145 5.09 -11.80 -9.03
C HIS A 145 5.08 -11.03 -10.35
N VAL A 146 5.42 -9.73 -10.32
CA VAL A 146 5.57 -8.93 -11.55
C VAL A 146 6.71 -9.48 -12.41
N LEU A 147 7.86 -9.79 -11.83
CA LEU A 147 9.00 -10.41 -12.52
C LEU A 147 8.62 -11.77 -13.12
N LEU A 148 7.85 -12.59 -12.40
CA LEU A 148 7.33 -13.88 -12.87
C LEU A 148 6.44 -13.70 -14.11
N LEU A 149 5.50 -12.76 -14.07
CA LEU A 149 4.63 -12.52 -15.21
C LEU A 149 5.40 -11.92 -16.40
N LEU A 150 6.41 -11.08 -16.13
CA LEU A 150 7.29 -10.55 -17.17
C LEU A 150 8.15 -11.64 -17.82
N SER A 151 8.63 -12.65 -17.07
CA SER A 151 9.49 -13.73 -17.62
C SER A 151 8.76 -14.61 -18.63
N PHE A 152 7.44 -14.78 -18.46
CA PHE A 152 6.60 -15.51 -19.41
C PHE A 152 6.01 -14.63 -20.53
N SER A 153 6.30 -13.33 -20.51
CA SER A 153 5.77 -12.37 -21.48
C SER A 153 6.74 -12.04 -22.62
N HIS A 154 6.22 -11.32 -23.62
CA HIS A 154 7.00 -10.69 -24.69
C HIS A 154 7.32 -9.21 -24.38
N CYS A 155 7.58 -8.86 -23.12
CA CYS A 155 7.88 -7.48 -22.68
C CYS A 155 9.14 -6.86 -23.31
N GLY A 156 10.00 -7.69 -23.93
CA GLY A 156 11.17 -7.27 -24.71
C GLY A 156 10.94 -7.13 -26.22
N ALA A 157 9.71 -7.31 -26.73
CA ALA A 157 9.44 -7.24 -28.17
C ALA A 157 9.28 -5.80 -28.72
N VAL A 158 9.13 -4.82 -27.83
CA VAL A 158 9.04 -3.39 -28.15
C VAL A 158 9.84 -2.57 -27.13
N TRP A 159 10.39 -1.43 -27.58
CA TRP A 159 11.15 -0.47 -26.75
C TRP A 159 12.30 -1.10 -25.96
N SER A 160 13.05 -2.00 -26.60
CA SER A 160 14.15 -2.75 -26.01
C SER A 160 15.34 -2.80 -26.98
N VAL A 161 16.53 -3.05 -26.43
CA VAL A 161 17.73 -3.36 -27.23
C VAL A 161 17.50 -4.61 -28.08
N ASP A 162 16.85 -5.65 -27.55
CA ASP A 162 16.54 -6.87 -28.29
C ASP A 162 15.67 -6.61 -29.53
N ALA A 163 14.61 -5.82 -29.40
CA ALA A 163 13.72 -5.46 -30.50
C ALA A 163 14.42 -4.56 -31.53
N TRP A 164 15.30 -3.67 -31.06
CA TRP A 164 16.11 -2.82 -31.93
C TRP A 164 17.11 -3.64 -32.76
N LEU A 165 17.77 -4.64 -32.15
CA LEU A 165 18.68 -5.56 -32.85
C LEU A 165 17.92 -6.44 -33.86
N ALA A 166 16.76 -6.96 -33.49
CA ALA A 166 15.96 -7.85 -34.36
C ALA A 166 15.35 -7.15 -35.58
N ARG A 167 15.11 -5.83 -35.53
CA ARG A 167 14.51 -5.05 -36.64
C ARG A 167 15.52 -4.61 -37.70
N ARG A 168 16.81 -4.72 -37.45
CA ARG A 168 17.86 -4.21 -38.34
C ARG A 168 18.23 -5.28 -39.38
N GLY A 169 17.58 -5.21 -40.55
CA GLY A 169 17.78 -6.13 -41.67
C GLY A 169 16.54 -6.35 -42.56
N ALA A 170 15.37 -5.84 -42.18
CA ALA A 170 14.12 -5.91 -42.95
C ALA A 170 13.37 -4.56 -42.91
N THR A 171 12.50 -4.30 -43.89
CA THR A 171 11.52 -3.19 -43.84
C THR A 171 10.78 -3.20 -42.51
N PRO A 172 10.60 -2.06 -41.82
CA PRO A 172 10.08 -2.03 -40.47
C PRO A 172 8.69 -2.70 -40.43
N PRO A 173 8.56 -3.91 -39.87
CA PRO A 173 7.28 -4.59 -39.85
C PRO A 173 6.34 -3.86 -38.87
N ALA A 174 5.04 -4.06 -39.05
CA ALA A 174 4.05 -3.67 -38.06
C ALA A 174 4.47 -4.18 -36.67
N PRO A 175 4.15 -3.46 -35.58
CA PRO A 175 4.55 -3.88 -34.24
C PRO A 175 4.06 -5.32 -33.96
N PRO A 176 4.93 -6.20 -33.44
CA PRO A 176 4.58 -7.60 -33.23
C PRO A 176 3.45 -7.72 -32.20
N ARG A 177 2.55 -8.68 -32.43
CA ARG A 177 1.38 -8.92 -31.59
C ARG A 177 1.48 -10.28 -30.91
N PHE A 178 1.02 -10.36 -29.68
CA PHE A 178 1.06 -11.58 -28.87
C PHE A 178 -0.22 -11.72 -28.05
N PRO A 179 -0.59 -12.93 -27.61
CA PRO A 179 -1.71 -13.15 -26.69
C PRO A 179 -1.58 -12.34 -25.39
N ALA A 180 -2.66 -11.67 -25.00
CA ALA A 180 -2.70 -10.74 -23.84
C ALA A 180 -2.62 -11.41 -22.45
N TRP A 181 -2.53 -12.73 -22.35
CA TRP A 181 -2.70 -13.44 -21.07
C TRP A 181 -1.74 -12.99 -19.96
N PRO A 182 -0.43 -12.70 -20.20
CA PRO A 182 0.46 -12.25 -19.13
C PRO A 182 0.05 -10.87 -18.61
N ARG A 183 -0.42 -10.01 -19.52
CA ARG A 183 -0.96 -8.69 -19.18
C ARG A 183 -2.25 -8.82 -18.38
N ARG A 184 -3.16 -9.71 -18.77
CA ARG A 184 -4.40 -9.97 -18.02
C ARG A 184 -4.12 -10.48 -16.62
N LEU A 185 -3.17 -11.42 -16.47
CA LEU A 185 -2.77 -11.89 -15.14
C LEU A 185 -2.13 -10.77 -14.30
N MET A 186 -1.39 -9.83 -14.90
CA MET A 186 -0.87 -8.66 -14.18
C MET A 186 -1.99 -7.74 -13.67
N GLN A 187 -3.01 -7.51 -14.50
CA GLN A 187 -4.19 -6.72 -14.14
C GLN A 187 -4.99 -7.40 -13.02
N LEU A 188 -5.17 -8.72 -13.11
CA LEU A 188 -5.84 -9.52 -12.08
C LEU A 188 -5.02 -9.57 -10.80
N LEU A 189 -3.69 -9.71 -10.88
CA LEU A 189 -2.79 -9.71 -9.72
C LEU A 189 -3.04 -8.49 -8.85
N ILE A 190 -2.97 -7.28 -9.43
CA ILE A 190 -3.18 -6.06 -8.64
C ILE A 190 -4.63 -5.90 -8.18
N GLY A 191 -5.61 -6.29 -9.01
CA GLY A 191 -7.02 -6.27 -8.61
C GLY A 191 -7.31 -7.20 -7.43
N LEU A 192 -6.71 -8.40 -7.40
CA LEU A 192 -6.85 -9.35 -6.30
C LEU A 192 -6.06 -8.92 -5.07
N ILE A 193 -4.91 -8.26 -5.22
CA ILE A 193 -4.19 -7.65 -4.09
C ILE A 193 -5.08 -6.60 -3.42
N TYR A 194 -5.75 -5.73 -4.18
CA TYR A 194 -6.67 -4.74 -3.59
C TYR A 194 -7.91 -5.38 -3.00
N LEU A 195 -8.51 -6.37 -3.66
CA LEU A 195 -9.64 -7.10 -3.10
C LEU A 195 -9.26 -7.78 -1.77
N GLY A 196 -8.10 -8.43 -1.71
CA GLY A 196 -7.56 -9.01 -0.47
C GLY A 196 -7.31 -7.94 0.60
N ALA A 197 -6.74 -6.80 0.23
CA ALA A 197 -6.53 -5.68 1.14
C ALA A 197 -7.85 -5.14 1.71
N ALA A 198 -8.90 -5.01 0.89
CA ALA A 198 -10.23 -4.62 1.34
C ALA A 198 -10.83 -5.63 2.31
N ILE A 199 -10.73 -6.93 2.01
CA ILE A 199 -11.20 -8.00 2.90
C ILE A 199 -10.48 -7.91 4.25
N THR A 200 -9.16 -7.74 4.26
CA THR A 200 -8.41 -7.62 5.53
C THR A 200 -8.83 -6.39 6.33
N LYS A 201 -9.07 -5.24 5.68
CA LYS A 201 -9.58 -4.02 6.34
C LYS A 201 -10.96 -4.21 6.93
N ILE A 202 -11.87 -4.89 6.22
CA ILE A 202 -13.23 -5.18 6.71
C ILE A 202 -13.19 -6.04 7.97
N HIS A 203 -12.27 -7.00 8.04
CA HIS A 203 -12.11 -7.88 9.21
C HIS A 203 -11.27 -7.28 10.33
N THR A 204 -10.62 -6.12 10.10
CA THR A 204 -9.81 -5.46 11.12
C THR A 204 -10.73 -4.68 12.04
N PRO A 205 -10.87 -5.07 13.33
CA PRO A 205 -11.57 -4.25 14.31
C PRO A 205 -10.96 -2.86 14.32
N THR A 206 -11.77 -1.81 14.50
CA THR A 206 -11.36 -0.39 14.51
C THR A 206 -10.92 0.24 13.17
N PHE A 207 -10.92 -0.50 12.05
CA PHE A 207 -10.58 0.11 10.75
C PHE A 207 -11.62 1.18 10.32
N PHE A 208 -12.91 0.83 10.36
CA PHE A 208 -14.00 1.75 9.98
C PHE A 208 -14.31 2.81 11.04
N SER A 209 -13.85 2.62 12.28
CA SER A 209 -13.88 3.68 13.29
C SER A 209 -12.78 4.71 13.05
N GLY A 210 -11.81 4.42 12.17
CA GLY A 210 -10.68 5.28 11.85
C GLY A 210 -9.55 5.22 12.87
N ASP A 211 -9.72 4.50 13.99
CA ASP A 211 -8.71 4.45 15.05
C ASP A 211 -7.45 3.70 14.59
N GLN A 212 -7.62 2.59 13.86
CA GLN A 212 -6.49 1.88 13.24
C GLN A 212 -5.71 2.76 12.25
N LEU A 213 -6.42 3.54 11.44
CA LEU A 213 -5.78 4.43 10.46
C LEU A 213 -5.08 5.58 11.18
N ARG A 214 -5.69 6.14 12.22
CA ARG A 214 -5.07 7.16 13.09
C ARG A 214 -3.80 6.64 13.74
N PHE A 215 -3.78 5.41 14.24
CA PHE A 215 -2.57 4.77 14.76
C PHE A 215 -1.45 4.73 13.72
N TRP A 216 -1.76 4.28 12.49
CA TRP A 216 -0.78 4.21 11.41
C TRP A 216 -0.28 5.58 10.93
N LEU A 217 -1.09 6.62 11.08
CA LEU A 217 -0.71 8.00 10.73
C LEU A 217 0.29 8.62 11.73
N MET A 218 0.28 8.18 12.99
CA MET A 218 1.16 8.69 14.06
C MET A 218 2.44 7.86 14.24
N THR A 219 2.54 6.70 13.59
CA THR A 219 3.68 5.80 13.78
C THR A 219 4.70 5.90 12.65
N ASP A 220 5.97 5.90 13.04
CA ASP A 220 7.11 5.88 12.11
C ASP A 220 7.69 4.48 11.91
N VAL A 221 6.92 3.42 12.23
CA VAL A 221 7.33 2.01 12.05
C VAL A 221 7.81 1.71 10.62
N ASN A 222 7.24 2.36 9.61
CA ASN A 222 7.74 2.24 8.24
C ASN A 222 8.88 3.24 7.98
N ASN A 223 8.54 4.53 7.96
CA ASN A 223 9.45 5.65 7.84
C ASN A 223 8.74 6.90 8.39
N SER A 224 9.51 7.92 8.75
CA SER A 224 8.99 9.26 9.03
C SER A 224 8.11 9.77 7.89
N ASN A 225 7.00 10.41 8.23
CA ASN A 225 6.04 10.90 7.25
C ASN A 225 5.69 12.40 7.52
N PRO A 226 5.50 13.23 6.47
CA PRO A 226 5.35 14.67 6.65
C PRO A 226 3.94 15.13 7.08
N MET A 227 2.90 14.31 6.88
CA MET A 227 1.50 14.77 6.93
C MET A 227 0.56 13.91 7.80
N GLY A 228 1.02 12.75 8.26
CA GLY A 228 0.19 11.76 8.94
C GLY A 228 -0.32 12.27 10.27
N GLU A 229 0.56 12.77 11.13
CA GLU A 229 0.21 13.33 12.44
C GLU A 229 -0.84 14.45 12.32
N GLN A 230 -0.65 15.39 11.38
CA GLN A 230 -1.58 16.50 11.18
C GLN A 230 -2.95 16.02 10.69
N LEU A 231 -2.99 14.95 9.89
CA LEU A 231 -4.26 14.38 9.41
C LEU A 231 -5.08 13.78 10.55
N THR A 232 -4.45 13.37 11.65
CA THR A 232 -5.16 12.83 12.83
C THR A 232 -6.02 13.85 13.56
N LEU A 233 -5.76 15.14 13.34
CA LEU A 233 -6.58 16.24 13.85
C LEU A 233 -7.95 16.33 13.17
N TYR A 234 -8.16 15.59 12.07
CA TYR A 234 -9.40 15.59 11.29
C TYR A 234 -10.03 14.19 11.27
N PRO A 235 -10.57 13.69 12.40
CA PRO A 235 -11.03 12.31 12.54
C PRO A 235 -12.12 11.91 11.54
N VAL A 236 -13.06 12.81 11.24
CA VAL A 236 -14.12 12.55 10.24
C VAL A 236 -13.52 12.32 8.84
N VAL A 237 -12.44 13.03 8.50
CA VAL A 237 -11.73 12.83 7.22
C VAL A 237 -11.05 11.46 7.20
N VAL A 238 -10.38 11.08 8.30
CA VAL A 238 -9.73 9.77 8.45
C VAL A 238 -10.75 8.62 8.28
N VAL A 239 -11.89 8.71 8.96
CA VAL A 239 -13.00 7.74 8.80
C VAL A 239 -13.48 7.69 7.36
N THR A 240 -13.75 8.86 6.75
CA THR A 240 -14.20 8.94 5.35
C THR A 240 -13.20 8.28 4.40
N MET A 241 -11.90 8.53 4.59
CA MET A 241 -10.83 7.90 3.82
C MET A 241 -10.79 6.38 3.99
N ALA A 242 -11.04 5.87 5.20
CA ALA A 242 -11.12 4.43 5.45
C ALA A 242 -12.23 3.79 4.59
N TYR A 243 -13.44 4.34 4.59
CA TYR A 243 -14.54 3.85 3.75
C TYR A 243 -14.24 3.98 2.25
N ILE A 244 -13.76 5.14 1.79
CA ILE A 244 -13.42 5.37 0.37
C ILE A 244 -12.36 4.36 -0.08
N SER A 245 -11.35 4.08 0.74
CA SER A 245 -10.28 3.14 0.39
C SER A 245 -10.81 1.74 0.15
N VAL A 246 -11.67 1.22 1.03
CA VAL A 246 -12.26 -0.12 0.90
C VAL A 246 -13.17 -0.20 -0.33
N VAL A 247 -14.03 0.81 -0.53
CA VAL A 247 -14.93 0.84 -1.69
C VAL A 247 -14.14 0.87 -2.99
N TRP A 248 -13.11 1.72 -3.08
CA TRP A 248 -12.25 1.79 -4.26
C TRP A 248 -11.50 0.46 -4.49
N GLU A 249 -10.93 -0.14 -3.44
CA GLU A 249 -10.19 -1.40 -3.54
C GLU A 249 -11.07 -2.55 -4.08
N ILE A 250 -12.33 -2.66 -3.62
CA ILE A 250 -13.29 -3.65 -4.13
C ILE A 250 -13.67 -3.34 -5.57
N LEU A 251 -14.02 -2.08 -5.87
CA LEU A 251 -14.48 -1.69 -7.20
C LEU A 251 -13.39 -1.75 -8.26
N PHE A 252 -12.11 -1.65 -7.87
CA PHE A 252 -10.98 -1.65 -8.80
C PHE A 252 -11.01 -2.85 -9.74
N VAL A 253 -11.21 -4.07 -9.23
CA VAL A 253 -11.21 -5.29 -10.05
C VAL A 253 -12.38 -5.37 -11.04
N PHE A 254 -13.45 -4.60 -10.83
CA PHE A 254 -14.63 -4.59 -11.71
C PHE A 254 -14.64 -3.42 -12.68
N LEU A 255 -14.09 -2.26 -12.30
CA LEU A 255 -14.23 -1.01 -13.06
C LEU A 255 -12.96 -0.60 -13.82
N SER A 256 -11.80 -1.20 -13.53
CA SER A 256 -10.51 -0.81 -14.12
C SER A 256 -10.29 -1.23 -15.59
N TRP A 257 -11.24 -1.92 -16.24
CA TRP A 257 -10.97 -2.59 -17.52
C TRP A 257 -11.01 -1.71 -18.78
N ARG A 258 -11.95 -0.76 -18.88
CA ARG A 258 -12.19 0.02 -20.11
C ARG A 258 -12.81 1.39 -19.87
N GLY A 259 -12.74 2.25 -20.89
CA GLY A 259 -13.41 3.56 -20.92
C GLY A 259 -12.95 4.52 -19.82
N HIS A 260 -13.89 5.34 -19.33
CA HIS A 260 -13.66 6.30 -18.26
C HIS A 260 -13.42 5.62 -16.90
N GLY A 261 -14.13 4.53 -16.61
CA GLY A 261 -13.97 3.77 -15.36
C GLY A 261 -12.53 3.32 -15.11
N ARG A 262 -11.85 2.83 -16.17
CA ARG A 262 -10.42 2.53 -16.12
C ARG A 262 -9.58 3.70 -15.62
N TRP A 263 -9.69 4.85 -16.27
CA TRP A 263 -8.86 6.01 -15.92
C TRP A 263 -9.19 6.56 -14.53
N ILE A 264 -10.47 6.58 -14.15
CA ILE A 264 -10.88 6.97 -12.80
C ILE A 264 -10.23 6.06 -11.76
N MET A 265 -10.32 4.73 -11.92
CA MET A 265 -9.75 3.78 -10.96
C MET A 265 -8.22 3.87 -10.87
N LEU A 266 -7.54 4.04 -12.00
CA LEU A 266 -6.08 4.18 -12.03
C LEU A 266 -5.63 5.50 -11.39
N LEU A 267 -6.31 6.62 -11.67
CA LEU A 267 -5.95 7.93 -11.11
C LEU A 267 -6.25 8.00 -9.61
N LEU A 268 -7.38 7.44 -9.16
CA LEU A 268 -7.66 7.28 -7.73
C LEU A 268 -6.61 6.42 -7.05
N GLY A 269 -6.17 5.34 -7.71
CA GLY A 269 -5.10 4.49 -7.22
C GLY A 269 -3.74 5.20 -7.11
N VAL A 270 -3.38 6.01 -8.12
CA VAL A 270 -2.18 6.85 -8.06
C VAL A 270 -2.29 7.84 -6.90
N GLY A 271 -3.44 8.50 -6.74
CA GLY A 271 -3.70 9.40 -5.62
C GLY A 271 -3.58 8.70 -4.26
N PHE A 272 -4.14 7.50 -4.13
CA PHE A 272 -4.04 6.67 -2.93
C PHE A 272 -2.57 6.31 -2.61
N HIS A 273 -1.82 5.84 -3.60
CA HIS A 273 -0.41 5.47 -3.44
C HIS A 273 0.50 6.66 -3.11
N LEU A 274 0.26 7.82 -3.73
CA LEU A 274 0.95 9.05 -3.37
C LEU A 274 0.55 9.53 -1.97
N GLY A 275 -0.72 9.43 -1.61
CA GLY A 275 -1.23 9.77 -0.28
C GLY A 275 -0.56 8.93 0.81
N THR A 276 -0.58 7.61 0.68
CA THR A 276 0.06 6.70 1.65
C THR A 276 1.57 6.91 1.78
N ARG A 277 2.26 7.36 0.73
CA ARG A 277 3.66 7.80 0.86
C ARG A 277 3.80 9.00 1.79
N GLN A 278 2.93 10.00 1.65
CA GLN A 278 3.01 11.24 2.43
C GLN A 278 2.46 11.11 3.85
N THR A 279 1.52 10.19 4.07
CA THR A 279 0.84 10.07 5.36
C THR A 279 1.24 8.85 6.17
N LEU A 280 1.77 7.79 5.55
CA LEU A 280 2.15 6.54 6.22
C LEU A 280 3.64 6.16 6.03
N GLY A 281 4.43 7.01 5.37
CA GLY A 281 5.86 6.75 5.16
C GLY A 281 6.17 5.56 4.25
N LEU A 282 5.22 5.17 3.37
CA LEU A 282 5.43 4.04 2.45
C LEU A 282 6.17 4.49 1.19
N PHE A 283 7.46 4.17 1.05
CA PHE A 283 8.24 4.62 -0.11
C PHE A 283 8.21 3.66 -1.30
N ILE A 284 8.61 2.39 -1.12
CA ILE A 284 8.81 1.47 -2.25
C ILE A 284 7.52 0.76 -2.64
N PHE A 285 6.71 0.36 -1.67
CA PHE A 285 5.45 -0.34 -1.89
C PHE A 285 4.50 0.40 -2.85
N PRO A 286 4.25 1.71 -2.69
CA PRO A 286 3.36 2.41 -3.61
C PRO A 286 3.93 2.51 -5.02
N LEU A 287 5.25 2.69 -5.16
CA LEU A 287 5.92 2.75 -6.46
C LEU A 287 5.80 1.42 -7.20
N VAL A 288 6.13 0.30 -6.56
CA VAL A 288 6.00 -1.05 -7.15
C VAL A 288 4.55 -1.36 -7.52
N SER A 289 3.59 -0.98 -6.68
CA SER A 289 2.16 -1.16 -6.97
C SER A 289 1.73 -0.36 -8.20
N MET A 290 2.13 0.91 -8.29
CA MET A 290 1.82 1.77 -9.45
C MET A 290 2.44 1.27 -10.76
N VAL A 291 3.55 0.53 -10.74
CA VAL A 291 4.09 -0.10 -11.96
C VAL A 291 3.05 -1.01 -12.61
N THR A 292 2.28 -1.76 -11.82
CA THR A 292 1.25 -2.67 -12.37
C THR A 292 0.14 -1.93 -13.11
N TYR A 293 -0.09 -0.64 -12.82
CA TYR A 293 -1.05 0.19 -13.54
C TYR A 293 -0.67 0.42 -15.00
N LEU A 294 0.63 0.34 -15.33
CA LEU A 294 1.11 0.43 -16.70
C LEU A 294 0.58 -0.74 -17.55
N ALA A 295 0.25 -1.88 -16.93
CA ALA A 295 -0.44 -2.98 -17.60
C ALA A 295 -1.89 -2.63 -18.01
N PHE A 296 -2.46 -1.50 -17.58
CA PHE A 296 -3.77 -1.05 -18.06
C PHE A 296 -3.71 -0.12 -19.28
N ILE A 297 -2.50 0.24 -19.74
CA ILE A 297 -2.31 1.05 -20.95
C ILE A 297 -2.57 0.21 -22.19
N ASN A 298 -3.53 0.64 -23.02
CA ASN A 298 -3.92 -0.01 -24.27
C ASN A 298 -3.12 0.53 -25.46
N ALA A 299 -3.08 -0.23 -26.55
CA ALA A 299 -2.46 0.20 -27.80
C ALA A 299 -3.04 1.52 -28.34
N GLU A 300 -4.34 1.75 -28.16
CA GLU A 300 -5.02 3.00 -28.52
C GLU A 300 -4.56 4.21 -27.70
N ASP A 301 -4.17 4.02 -26.43
CA ASP A 301 -3.62 5.10 -25.61
C ASP A 301 -2.25 5.51 -26.16
N VAL A 302 -1.40 4.52 -26.45
CA VAL A 302 -0.07 4.73 -27.02
C VAL A 302 -0.15 5.40 -28.40
N ALA A 303 -1.07 4.96 -29.27
CA ALA A 303 -1.29 5.58 -30.57
C ALA A 303 -1.69 7.06 -30.43
N ARG A 304 -2.68 7.36 -29.57
CA ARG A 304 -3.10 8.75 -29.29
C ARG A 304 -1.95 9.61 -28.75
N TRP A 305 -1.14 9.08 -27.85
CA TRP A 305 0.01 9.82 -27.31
C TRP A 305 1.07 10.08 -28.37
N ARG A 306 1.39 9.08 -29.21
CA ARG A 306 2.32 9.24 -30.33
C ARG A 306 1.84 10.32 -31.29
N ASP A 307 0.57 10.31 -31.67
CA ASP A 307 0.01 11.29 -32.60
C ASP A 307 0.03 12.70 -31.99
N ARG A 308 -0.27 12.83 -30.68
CA ARG A 308 -0.11 14.10 -29.96
C ARG A 308 1.33 14.59 -29.96
N LEU A 309 2.30 13.72 -29.68
CA LEU A 309 3.72 14.05 -29.61
C LEU A 309 4.30 14.41 -30.98
N ALA A 310 3.84 13.73 -32.03
CA ALA A 310 4.20 14.03 -33.42
C ALA A 310 3.77 15.43 -33.87
N ARG A 311 2.70 15.99 -33.28
CA ARG A 311 2.29 17.38 -33.54
C ARG A 311 3.26 18.42 -32.97
N PHE A 312 4.02 18.07 -31.93
CA PHE A 312 5.02 18.94 -31.31
C PHE A 312 6.44 18.70 -31.80
N ARG A 313 6.69 17.57 -32.48
CA ARG A 313 8.00 17.21 -33.01
C ARG A 313 8.08 17.56 -34.50
N ARG A 314 8.85 18.60 -34.87
CA ARG A 314 9.31 18.77 -36.26
C ARG A 314 10.07 17.50 -36.65
N ARG A 315 9.64 16.83 -37.71
CA ARG A 315 10.29 15.64 -38.28
C ARG A 315 11.79 15.89 -38.43
N SER A 316 12.54 15.33 -37.51
CA SER A 316 13.98 15.14 -37.57
C SER A 316 14.16 13.76 -36.95
N ASP A 317 13.92 12.75 -37.78
CA ASP A 317 14.33 11.38 -37.45
C ASP A 317 15.82 11.33 -37.80
N PRO A 318 16.73 11.24 -36.81
CA PRO A 318 18.10 10.92 -37.12
C PRO A 318 18.11 9.51 -37.74
N GLU A 319 18.66 9.39 -38.94
CA GLU A 319 19.03 8.11 -39.53
C GLU A 319 20.07 7.46 -38.60
N ILE A 320 19.62 6.62 -37.68
CA ILE A 320 20.54 5.82 -36.86
C ILE A 320 21.11 4.75 -37.78
N ALA A 321 22.32 4.99 -38.29
CA ALA A 321 23.07 4.08 -39.17
C ALA A 321 22.93 2.61 -38.74
N PRO A 322 22.74 1.67 -39.68
CA PRO A 322 22.64 0.26 -39.37
C PRO A 322 23.93 -0.22 -38.69
N LEU A 323 23.80 -0.92 -37.57
CA LEU A 323 24.95 -1.62 -36.99
C LEU A 323 25.29 -2.79 -37.90
N ALA A 324 26.55 -2.94 -38.27
CA ALA A 324 26.99 -4.08 -39.07
C ALA A 324 26.65 -5.41 -38.35
N PRO A 325 26.30 -6.50 -39.08
CA PRO A 325 25.94 -7.80 -38.50
C PRO A 325 26.96 -8.36 -37.49
N ILE A 326 28.23 -7.99 -37.66
CA ILE A 326 29.34 -8.32 -36.75
C ILE A 326 29.08 -7.82 -35.32
N TRP A 327 28.44 -6.66 -35.16
CA TRP A 327 28.09 -6.12 -33.85
C TRP A 327 26.96 -6.90 -33.16
N HIS A 328 26.07 -7.55 -33.92
CA HIS A 328 25.01 -8.38 -33.34
C HIS A 328 25.60 -9.61 -32.62
N GLN A 329 26.53 -10.32 -33.26
CA GLN A 329 27.22 -11.46 -32.64
C GLN A 329 28.09 -11.03 -31.44
N ARG A 330 28.78 -9.89 -31.55
CA ARG A 330 29.57 -9.33 -30.44
C ARG A 330 28.70 -8.95 -29.24
N LEU A 331 27.57 -8.28 -29.45
CA LEU A 331 26.61 -7.96 -28.38
C LEU A 331 25.97 -9.20 -27.77
N ALA A 332 25.80 -10.27 -28.55
CA ALA A 332 25.30 -11.54 -28.06
C ALA A 332 26.29 -12.23 -27.10
N LEU A 333 27.59 -12.22 -27.41
CA LEU A 333 28.67 -12.77 -26.60
C LEU A 333 29.10 -11.85 -25.45
N ALA A 334 28.87 -10.54 -25.59
CA ALA A 334 29.16 -9.56 -24.54
C ALA A 334 28.32 -9.79 -23.29
N PHE A 335 27.10 -10.32 -23.39
CA PHE A 335 26.22 -10.51 -22.23
C PHE A 335 26.81 -11.43 -21.15
N PRO A 336 27.18 -12.70 -21.43
CA PRO A 336 27.81 -13.56 -20.42
C PRO A 336 29.15 -13.01 -19.93
N ALA A 337 29.93 -12.36 -20.80
CA ALA A 337 31.17 -11.69 -20.39
C ALA A 337 30.90 -10.56 -19.39
N THR A 338 29.88 -9.73 -19.62
CA THR A 338 29.46 -8.68 -18.68
C THR A 338 29.06 -9.28 -17.34
N LEU A 339 28.28 -10.36 -17.31
CA LEU A 339 27.89 -11.01 -16.04
C LEU A 339 29.12 -11.55 -15.27
N LEU A 340 30.05 -12.21 -15.96
CA LEU A 340 31.26 -12.73 -15.34
C LEU A 340 32.15 -11.61 -14.79
N VAL A 341 32.45 -10.59 -15.62
CA VAL A 341 33.31 -9.47 -15.24
C VAL A 341 32.70 -8.70 -14.08
N THR A 342 31.40 -8.42 -14.12
CA THR A 342 30.73 -7.69 -13.03
C THR A 342 30.67 -8.51 -11.75
N ALA A 343 30.47 -9.83 -11.79
CA ALA A 343 30.53 -10.67 -10.61
C ALA A 343 31.91 -10.60 -9.93
N VAL A 344 33.00 -10.70 -10.70
CA VAL A 344 34.38 -10.59 -10.18
C VAL A 344 34.63 -9.20 -9.60
N LEU A 345 34.28 -8.14 -10.35
CA LEU A 345 34.46 -6.76 -9.89
C LEU A 345 33.61 -6.44 -8.66
N GLY A 346 32.41 -7.02 -8.54
CA GLY A 346 31.56 -6.84 -7.37
C GLY A 346 32.16 -7.46 -6.11
N VAL A 347 32.72 -8.67 -6.22
CA VAL A 347 33.44 -9.31 -5.12
C VAL A 347 34.67 -8.48 -4.74
N GLU A 348 35.46 -8.02 -5.72
CA GLU A 348 36.62 -7.17 -5.46
C GLU A 348 36.23 -5.83 -4.82
N LEU A 349 35.16 -5.20 -5.29
CA LEU A 349 34.66 -3.95 -4.73
C LEU A 349 34.19 -4.12 -3.28
N GLU A 350 33.43 -5.18 -2.97
CA GLU A 350 33.08 -5.50 -1.58
C GLU A 350 34.32 -5.83 -0.75
N HIS A 351 35.31 -6.50 -1.36
CA HIS A 351 36.58 -6.80 -0.73
C HIS A 351 37.35 -5.53 -0.32
N GLN A 352 37.27 -4.48 -1.13
CA GLN A 352 37.91 -3.20 -0.83
C GLN A 352 37.10 -2.30 0.11
N LEU A 353 35.76 -2.36 0.05
CA LEU A 353 34.90 -1.58 0.93
C LEU A 353 35.06 -1.98 2.40
N ASP A 354 35.24 -3.29 2.65
CA ASP A 354 35.48 -3.88 3.98
C ASP A 354 34.72 -3.16 5.12
N PRO A 355 33.37 -3.14 5.08
CA PRO A 355 32.56 -2.30 5.98
C PRO A 355 32.79 -2.59 7.47
N TYR A 356 33.32 -3.77 7.78
CA TYR A 356 33.62 -4.24 9.13
C TYR A 356 35.11 -4.23 9.46
N GLY A 357 35.95 -3.74 8.53
CA GLY A 357 37.39 -3.63 8.74
C GLY A 357 38.08 -4.96 8.97
N LEU A 358 37.50 -6.09 8.53
CA LEU A 358 37.98 -7.44 8.80
C LEU A 358 39.38 -7.69 8.23
N ARG A 359 39.76 -6.94 7.19
CA ARG A 359 41.00 -7.12 6.41
C ARG A 359 42.03 -6.04 6.73
N ARG A 360 41.75 -5.19 7.72
CA ARG A 360 42.68 -4.15 8.18
C ARG A 360 43.85 -4.78 8.94
N PRO A 361 45.06 -4.20 8.89
CA PRO A 361 46.20 -4.67 9.67
C PRO A 361 45.97 -4.66 11.19
N GLN A 362 45.07 -3.78 11.65
CA GLN A 362 44.69 -3.66 13.07
C GLN A 362 43.67 -4.71 13.51
N GLY A 363 43.17 -5.55 12.60
CA GLY A 363 42.03 -6.45 12.84
C GLY A 363 40.67 -5.78 12.62
N PRO A 364 39.57 -6.53 12.85
CA PRO A 364 38.20 -6.05 12.76
C PRO A 364 37.95 -4.75 13.55
N HIS A 365 36.96 -3.96 13.13
CA HIS A 365 36.50 -2.85 13.96
C HIS A 365 36.09 -3.35 15.35
N GLU A 366 36.66 -2.76 16.39
CA GLU A 366 36.24 -3.04 17.77
C GLU A 366 34.84 -2.49 18.00
N LEU A 367 33.99 -3.30 18.63
CA LEU A 367 32.68 -2.84 19.08
C LEU A 367 32.89 -1.78 20.15
N VAL A 368 32.28 -0.63 19.97
CA VAL A 368 32.30 0.44 20.96
C VAL A 368 31.26 0.09 22.02
N GLU A 369 31.69 0.07 23.29
CA GLU A 369 30.78 -0.09 24.42
C GLU A 369 29.73 1.02 24.37
N ILE A 370 28.45 0.64 24.44
CA ILE A 370 27.36 1.61 24.47
C ILE A 370 27.44 2.36 25.81
N ASP A 371 27.33 3.68 25.75
CA ASP A 371 27.27 4.54 26.93
C ASP A 371 26.31 3.97 28.00
N PRO A 372 26.76 3.73 29.25
CA PRO A 372 25.92 3.17 30.30
C PRO A 372 24.57 3.89 30.47
N ASP A 373 24.54 5.22 30.33
CA ASP A 373 23.29 6.00 30.41
C ASP A 373 22.32 5.62 29.28
N ARG A 374 22.87 5.33 28.09
CA ARG A 374 22.08 4.86 26.95
C ARG A 374 21.59 3.43 27.16
N VAL A 375 22.40 2.56 27.78
CA VAL A 375 22.00 1.19 28.13
C VAL A 375 20.89 1.21 29.18
N GLU A 376 21.03 2.03 30.22
CA GLU A 376 19.99 2.22 31.24
C GLU A 376 18.68 2.67 30.58
N ALA A 377 18.71 3.68 29.72
CA ALA A 377 17.54 4.13 28.97
C ALA A 377 16.93 3.05 28.04
N MET A 378 17.73 2.11 27.53
CA MET A 378 17.22 0.97 26.73
C MET A 378 16.60 -0.14 27.59
N LEU A 379 17.04 -0.27 28.84
CA LEU A 379 16.56 -1.27 29.81
C LEU A 379 15.47 -0.72 30.75
N GLU A 380 15.29 0.60 30.79
CA GLU A 380 14.23 1.25 31.55
C GLU A 380 12.87 0.65 31.18
N SER A 381 12.13 0.22 32.20
CA SER A 381 10.72 -0.13 32.01
C SER A 381 9.97 1.09 31.49
N ASN A 382 9.04 0.89 30.55
CA ASN A 382 8.14 1.94 30.10
C ASN A 382 7.62 2.75 31.29
N ALA A 383 7.81 4.07 31.25
CA ALA A 383 7.40 4.95 32.33
C ALA A 383 5.93 4.70 32.68
N VAL A 384 5.62 4.64 33.98
CA VAL A 384 4.23 4.55 34.44
C VAL A 384 3.53 5.84 34.05
N ILE A 385 2.68 5.78 33.04
CA ILE A 385 1.88 6.93 32.60
C ILE A 385 0.82 7.20 33.66
N ARG A 386 0.77 8.44 34.17
CA ARG A 386 -0.22 8.83 35.17
C ARG A 386 -1.63 8.70 34.56
N PRO A 387 -2.64 8.27 35.32
CA PRO A 387 -4.00 8.13 34.79
C PRO A 387 -4.54 9.40 34.12
N GLU A 388 -4.19 10.57 34.63
CA GLU A 388 -4.54 11.88 34.07
C GLU A 388 -3.90 12.15 32.69
N ASP A 389 -2.73 11.61 32.40
CA ASP A 389 -2.05 11.75 31.11
C ASP A 389 -2.60 10.77 30.05
N LEU A 390 -3.32 9.73 30.47
CA LEU A 390 -3.95 8.76 29.57
C LEU A 390 -5.19 9.34 28.87
N VAL A 391 -5.86 10.32 29.48
CA VAL A 391 -7.09 10.92 28.94
C VAL A 391 -6.77 12.23 28.24
N HIS A 392 -7.03 12.28 26.93
CA HIS A 392 -6.86 13.47 26.11
C HIS A 392 -8.00 14.47 26.32
N SER A 393 -9.24 14.01 26.21
CA SER A 393 -10.42 14.87 26.28
C SER A 393 -11.66 14.09 26.71
N LEU A 394 -12.62 14.83 27.29
CA LEU A 394 -14.00 14.40 27.48
C LEU A 394 -14.92 15.36 26.72
N GLU A 395 -15.53 14.84 25.67
CA GLU A 395 -16.45 15.55 24.77
C GLU A 395 -17.87 15.06 24.97
N MET A 396 -18.85 15.94 24.77
CA MET A 396 -20.27 15.63 24.94
C MET A 396 -21.08 16.24 23.80
N GLY A 397 -22.14 15.56 23.37
CA GLY A 397 -22.98 16.01 22.27
C GLY A 397 -24.23 15.17 22.08
N GLU A 398 -24.89 15.40 20.95
CA GLU A 398 -26.25 14.90 20.66
C GLU A 398 -26.25 13.58 19.89
N MET A 399 -25.18 13.29 19.15
CA MET A 399 -25.12 12.13 18.27
C MET A 399 -23.69 11.63 18.06
N LEU A 400 -23.58 10.43 17.50
CA LEU A 400 -22.34 9.83 17.05
C LEU A 400 -22.31 9.70 15.51
N ILE A 401 -21.25 10.16 14.87
CA ILE A 401 -20.95 9.91 13.45
C ILE A 401 -19.59 9.23 13.33
N GLY A 402 -19.54 8.02 12.77
CA GLY A 402 -18.28 7.26 12.69
C GLY A 402 -17.66 6.97 14.07
N GLY A 403 -18.51 6.90 15.09
CA GLY A 403 -18.11 6.76 16.50
C GLY A 403 -17.62 8.04 17.16
N TYR A 404 -17.58 9.20 16.48
CA TYR A 404 -17.20 10.50 17.05
C TYR A 404 -18.42 11.28 17.51
N VAL A 405 -18.31 11.97 18.65
CA VAL A 405 -19.37 12.86 19.14
C VAL A 405 -19.46 14.10 18.24
N VAL A 406 -20.70 14.46 17.89
CA VAL A 406 -21.01 15.64 17.07
C VAL A 406 -22.18 16.40 17.69
N GLY A 407 -22.34 17.67 17.32
CA GLY A 407 -23.32 18.55 17.96
C GLY A 407 -22.90 18.85 19.40
N HIS A 408 -21.67 19.32 19.58
CA HIS A 408 -21.10 19.53 20.91
C HIS A 408 -21.93 20.54 21.71
N LYS A 409 -22.45 20.09 22.85
CA LYS A 409 -23.21 20.95 23.76
C LYS A 409 -23.01 20.50 25.21
N ARG A 410 -23.29 21.42 26.12
CA ARG A 410 -23.25 21.19 27.57
C ARG A 410 -24.62 21.30 28.22
N THR A 411 -25.60 21.82 27.48
CA THR A 411 -26.96 22.01 27.94
C THR A 411 -27.83 20.99 27.23
N PHE A 412 -28.55 20.20 28.01
CA PHE A 412 -29.45 19.17 27.54
C PHE A 412 -30.82 19.38 28.17
N ARG A 413 -31.86 18.84 27.55
CA ARG A 413 -33.21 18.82 28.12
C ARG A 413 -33.56 17.45 28.66
N GLN A 414 -34.49 17.40 29.59
CA GLN A 414 -35.11 16.15 30.02
C GLN A 414 -35.66 15.39 28.79
N GLY A 415 -35.43 14.08 28.76
CA GLY A 415 -35.73 13.19 27.64
C GLY A 415 -34.63 13.10 26.57
N GLU A 416 -33.64 14.02 26.55
CA GLU A 416 -32.57 13.98 25.56
C GLU A 416 -31.53 12.88 25.84
N LYS A 417 -30.88 12.44 24.76
CA LYS A 417 -29.70 11.58 24.82
C LYS A 417 -28.45 12.44 24.90
N LEU A 418 -27.59 12.12 25.86
CA LEU A 418 -26.25 12.65 25.97
C LEU A 418 -25.27 11.56 25.56
N PHE A 419 -24.49 11.83 24.51
CA PHE A 419 -23.33 11.03 24.16
C PHE A 419 -22.08 11.67 24.74
N ALA A 420 -21.33 10.93 25.55
CA ALA A 420 -20.05 11.34 26.10
C ALA A 420 -18.93 10.48 25.50
N GLN A 421 -17.88 11.11 25.02
CA GLN A 421 -16.71 10.45 24.46
C GLN A 421 -15.49 10.82 25.29
N CYS A 422 -14.84 9.81 25.86
CA CYS A 422 -13.52 9.93 26.45
C CYS A 422 -12.49 9.54 25.39
N THR A 423 -11.67 10.49 24.96
CA THR A 423 -10.55 10.23 24.02
C THR A 423 -9.29 9.99 24.82
N LEU A 424 -8.51 8.98 24.41
CA LEU A 424 -7.29 8.56 25.09
C LEU A 424 -6.04 8.97 24.29
N ASN A 425 -4.93 9.18 24.99
CA ASN A 425 -3.61 9.38 24.40
C ASN A 425 -2.92 8.03 24.23
N PRO A 426 -2.60 7.59 22.99
CA PRO A 426 -1.71 6.45 22.79
C PRO A 426 -0.23 6.83 23.02
N PRO A 427 0.63 5.91 23.48
CA PRO A 427 0.30 4.54 23.87
C PRO A 427 -0.37 4.48 25.26
N HIS A 428 -1.37 3.61 25.41
CA HIS A 428 -1.97 3.26 26.70
C HIS A 428 -2.16 1.74 26.80
N PRO A 429 -2.16 1.16 28.02
CA PRO A 429 -2.47 -0.26 28.20
C PRO A 429 -3.96 -0.55 27.96
N ASP A 430 -4.33 -1.83 27.99
CA ASP A 430 -5.73 -2.21 28.12
C ASP A 430 -6.23 -1.70 29.47
N LEU A 431 -7.32 -0.94 29.47
CA LEU A 431 -7.76 -0.23 30.67
C LEU A 431 -9.28 -0.18 30.78
N MET A 432 -9.78 0.00 31.99
CA MET A 432 -11.20 0.23 32.26
C MET A 432 -11.40 1.73 32.46
N ILE A 433 -12.21 2.35 31.60
CA ILE A 433 -12.68 3.72 31.82
C ILE A 433 -14.05 3.66 32.48
N GLU A 434 -14.19 4.34 33.61
CA GLU A 434 -15.49 4.62 34.21
C GLU A 434 -15.91 6.05 33.84
N CYS A 435 -17.17 6.24 33.47
CA CYS A 435 -17.77 7.55 33.29
C CYS A 435 -19.03 7.61 34.18
N ASN A 436 -18.99 8.52 35.15
CA ASN A 436 -19.97 8.64 36.20
C ASN A 436 -20.80 9.91 36.03
N LEU A 437 -22.11 9.82 36.24
CA LEU A 437 -22.98 10.99 36.34
C LEU A 437 -23.16 11.38 37.81
N HIS A 438 -22.85 12.64 38.13
CA HIS A 438 -22.98 13.20 39.47
C HIS A 438 -23.97 14.38 39.48
N ASP A 439 -24.72 14.54 40.57
CA ASP A 439 -25.55 15.73 40.82
C ASP A 439 -24.73 16.94 41.32
N SER A 440 -25.43 18.05 41.63
CA SER A 440 -24.84 19.28 42.18
C SER A 440 -24.18 19.10 43.55
N ASP A 441 -24.63 18.13 44.34
CA ASP A 441 -24.06 17.76 45.65
C ASP A 441 -22.93 16.72 45.51
N ASN A 442 -22.49 16.46 44.26
CA ASN A 442 -21.47 15.48 43.89
C ASN A 442 -21.83 14.02 44.24
N ARG A 443 -23.12 13.72 44.43
CA ARG A 443 -23.59 12.35 44.64
C ARG A 443 -23.60 11.59 43.32
N LEU A 444 -23.16 10.34 43.36
CA LEU A 444 -23.15 9.45 42.20
C LEU A 444 -24.58 9.00 41.87
N LEU A 445 -25.04 9.29 40.65
CA LEU A 445 -26.35 8.89 40.16
C LEU A 445 -26.27 7.68 39.24
N ASP A 446 -25.25 7.63 38.38
CA ASP A 446 -25.04 6.54 37.43
C ASP A 446 -23.55 6.28 37.22
N ARG A 447 -23.20 5.02 36.99
CA ARG A 447 -21.82 4.55 36.77
C ARG A 447 -21.80 3.60 35.57
N VAL A 448 -21.16 4.05 34.50
CA VAL A 448 -20.94 3.24 33.30
C VAL A 448 -19.45 2.95 33.18
N HIS A 449 -19.09 1.70 32.89
CA HIS A 449 -17.70 1.30 32.67
C HIS A 449 -17.54 0.66 31.30
N GLN A 450 -16.39 0.90 30.66
CA GLN A 450 -16.04 0.33 29.37
C GLN A 450 -14.59 -0.13 29.39
N VAL A 451 -14.35 -1.38 28.98
CA VAL A 451 -13.01 -1.89 28.69
C VAL A 451 -12.56 -1.28 27.37
N VAL A 452 -11.42 -0.60 27.40
CA VAL A 452 -10.77 -0.01 26.23
C VAL A 452 -9.47 -0.76 25.98
N PRO A 453 -9.38 -1.56 24.90
CA PRO A 453 -8.14 -2.22 24.55
C PRO A 453 -7.11 -1.19 24.04
N ARG A 454 -5.82 -1.52 24.11
CA ARG A 454 -4.68 -0.66 23.75
C ARG A 454 -4.72 -0.10 22.33
N GLU A 455 -5.42 -0.77 21.41
CA GLU A 455 -5.61 -0.34 20.03
C GLU A 455 -6.76 0.64 19.81
N ALA A 456 -7.59 0.89 20.83
CA ALA A 456 -8.76 1.77 20.74
C ALA A 456 -8.50 3.10 21.45
N PHE A 457 -8.71 4.21 20.75
CA PHE A 457 -8.35 5.54 21.27
C PHE A 457 -9.49 6.26 21.99
N ARG A 458 -10.58 5.56 22.28
CA ARG A 458 -11.78 6.18 22.83
C ARG A 458 -12.73 5.20 23.50
N ALA A 459 -13.48 5.74 24.46
CA ALA A 459 -14.64 5.13 25.07
C ALA A 459 -15.87 6.01 24.83
N ASN A 460 -17.00 5.40 24.48
CA ASN A 460 -18.26 6.10 24.19
C ASN A 460 -19.33 5.66 25.17
N PHE A 461 -19.93 6.64 25.85
CA PHE A 461 -20.95 6.45 26.86
C PHE A 461 -22.25 7.13 26.40
N LEU A 462 -23.38 6.48 26.64
CA LEU A 462 -24.70 7.01 26.35
C LEU A 462 -25.47 7.15 27.65
N TYR A 463 -25.95 8.35 27.94
CA TYR A 463 -26.87 8.64 29.02
C TYR A 463 -28.18 9.11 28.44
N VAL A 464 -29.28 8.56 28.92
CA VAL A 464 -30.62 9.11 28.68
C VAL A 464 -30.94 9.99 29.87
N LEU A 465 -31.22 11.27 29.65
CA LEU A 465 -31.48 12.22 30.74
C LEU A 465 -32.97 12.21 31.08
N HIS A 466 -33.42 11.15 31.75
CA HIS A 466 -34.81 10.88 32.09
C HIS A 466 -35.48 12.04 32.85
N ASP A 467 -36.80 12.16 32.75
CA ASP A 467 -37.61 13.18 33.42
C ASP A 467 -37.53 13.14 34.96
N ALA A 468 -37.06 12.01 35.51
CA ALA A 468 -36.81 11.84 36.94
C ALA A 468 -35.61 12.67 37.45
N LEU A 469 -34.70 13.09 36.56
CA LEU A 469 -33.59 13.97 36.91
C LEU A 469 -34.10 15.41 36.99
N ALA A 470 -34.01 16.05 38.16
CA ALA A 470 -34.42 17.43 38.34
C ALA A 470 -33.61 18.39 37.43
N PRO A 471 -34.22 19.42 36.83
CA PRO A 471 -33.46 20.44 36.10
C PRO A 471 -32.42 21.11 37.01
N GLY A 472 -31.18 21.24 36.54
CA GLY A 472 -30.07 21.71 37.37
C GLY A 472 -28.68 21.43 36.79
N GLU A 473 -27.65 21.64 37.62
CA GLU A 473 -26.27 21.32 37.27
C GLU A 473 -25.94 19.86 37.62
N TYR A 474 -25.29 19.18 36.69
CA TYR A 474 -24.73 17.84 36.86
C TYR A 474 -23.28 17.82 36.37
N ALA A 475 -22.57 16.74 36.63
CA ALA A 475 -21.23 16.54 36.12
C ALA A 475 -21.00 15.11 35.62
N LEU A 476 -20.34 14.99 34.47
CA LEU A 476 -19.70 13.74 34.06
C LEU A 476 -18.29 13.68 34.61
N VAL A 477 -17.97 12.57 35.25
CA VAL A 477 -16.70 12.32 35.92
C VAL A 477 -16.08 11.05 35.35
N VAL A 478 -14.98 11.21 34.62
CA VAL A 478 -14.20 10.10 34.09
C VAL A 478 -13.22 9.65 35.15
N ARG A 479 -13.15 8.34 35.40
CA ARG A 479 -12.17 7.72 36.28
C ARG A 479 -11.39 6.64 35.55
N CYS A 480 -10.09 6.58 35.84
CA CYS A 480 -9.17 5.55 35.35
C CYS A 480 -8.37 5.02 36.55
N GLY A 481 -8.30 3.69 36.71
CA GLY A 481 -7.61 3.09 37.86
C GLY A 481 -8.16 3.53 39.22
N GLY A 482 -9.45 3.86 39.30
CA GLY A 482 -10.08 4.35 40.51
C GLY A 482 -9.77 5.81 40.86
N GLN A 483 -9.06 6.57 40.02
CA GLN A 483 -8.79 8.00 40.21
C GLN A 483 -9.66 8.85 39.28
N GLU A 484 -10.19 9.97 39.77
CA GLU A 484 -10.85 10.97 38.93
C GLU A 484 -9.81 11.69 38.06
N VAL A 485 -9.98 11.61 36.74
CA VAL A 485 -9.03 12.14 35.76
C VAL A 485 -9.59 13.35 35.03
N VAL A 486 -10.89 13.36 34.71
CA VAL A 486 -11.54 14.49 34.03
C VAL A 486 -12.96 14.69 34.56
N ARG A 487 -13.35 15.95 34.77
CA ARG A 487 -14.72 16.34 35.12
C ARG A 487 -15.26 17.37 34.13
N ARG A 488 -16.48 17.16 33.64
CA ARG A 488 -17.21 18.12 32.79
C ARG A 488 -18.60 18.39 33.35
N ARG A 489 -18.93 19.67 33.52
CA ARG A 489 -20.27 20.09 33.93
C ARG A 489 -21.25 20.03 32.76
N ILE A 490 -22.48 19.65 33.06
CA ILE A 490 -23.63 19.67 32.17
C ILE A 490 -24.80 20.38 32.86
N VAL A 491 -25.64 21.03 32.08
CA VAL A 491 -26.86 21.69 32.56
C VAL A 491 -28.06 20.96 32.00
N LEU A 492 -28.95 20.50 32.87
CA LEU A 492 -30.22 19.87 32.51
C LEU A 492 -31.36 20.89 32.61
N GLN A 493 -32.07 21.10 31.51
CA GLN A 493 -33.26 21.94 31.42
C GLN A 493 -34.53 21.10 31.46
N PRO A 494 -35.68 21.69 31.86
CA PRO A 494 -36.98 21.01 31.78
C PRO A 494 -37.30 20.57 30.34
N ALA A 495 -38.17 19.56 30.21
CA ALA A 495 -38.75 19.18 28.93
C ALA A 495 -39.52 20.36 28.30
N GLU A 496 -39.57 20.42 26.96
CA GLU A 496 -40.15 21.54 26.19
C GLU A 496 -41.65 21.77 26.48
N ASP A 497 -42.35 20.76 27.01
CA ASP A 497 -43.78 20.80 27.36
C ASP A 497 -44.08 21.17 28.82
N ALA A 498 -43.08 21.58 29.62
CA ALA A 498 -43.28 22.01 31.00
C ALA A 498 -43.83 23.45 31.08
N ILE A 499 -45.06 23.68 30.59
CA ILE A 499 -45.86 24.84 30.98
C ILE A 499 -46.12 24.70 32.49
N PRO A 500 -45.73 25.65 33.35
CA PRO A 500 -46.03 25.55 34.77
C PRO A 500 -47.56 25.50 34.95
N PRO A 501 -48.11 24.63 35.83
CA PRO A 501 -49.53 24.68 36.12
C PRO A 501 -49.85 26.09 36.62
N ALA A 502 -50.84 26.73 35.99
CA ALA A 502 -51.33 28.03 36.40
C ALA A 502 -51.64 28.00 37.91
N PRO A 503 -51.30 29.05 38.67
CA PRO A 503 -51.56 29.06 40.10
C PRO A 503 -53.06 28.89 40.31
N VAL A 504 -53.42 27.84 41.07
CA VAL A 504 -54.79 27.63 41.53
C VAL A 504 -55.09 28.75 42.53
N ALA A 505 -55.89 29.73 42.10
CA ALA A 505 -56.46 30.73 42.99
C ALA A 505 -57.61 30.09 43.78
N ASN A 506 -57.51 30.13 45.11
CA ASN A 506 -58.69 30.11 45.99
C ASN A 506 -59.32 31.51 46.00
#